data_AF-A0A2V6FY95-F1
#
_entry.id   AF-A0A2V6FY95-F1
#
_cell.length_a   1.000
_cell.length_b   1.000
_cell.length_c   1.000
_cell.angle_alpha   90.00
_cell.angle_beta   90.00
_cell.angle_gamma   90.00
#
_symmetry.space_group_name_H-M   'P 1'
#
loop_
_entity.id
_entity.type
_entity.pdbx_description
1 polymer ?
#
loop_
_entity_poly.entity_id
_entity_poly.type
_entity_poly.pdbx_seq_one_letter_code
_entity_poly.pdbx_strand_id
1 'polypeptide(L)'
;MPNPSKNLIVLPSAQPEVSESYSATDQEIARAIARAQENLLRQQKPDGHWCGELIVDSTLCSDYILFMHWCREVDAQLQRRCIRHILKRQLPDGGWNIYHGGPSEINASVKAYFALKLAGCSA
;
A
#
# COMPACT_ATOMS: atom_id res chain seq x y z
N MET A 1 -12.91 7.94 40.70
CA MET A 1 -13.31 7.27 39.44
C MET A 1 -12.25 7.58 38.39
N PRO A 2 -11.80 6.60 37.58
CA PRO A 2 -10.63 6.76 36.73
C PRO A 2 -10.94 7.59 35.47
N ASN A 3 -9.96 8.43 35.11
CA ASN A 3 -9.94 9.37 34.00
C ASN A 3 -9.84 8.65 32.64
N PRO A 4 -10.84 8.72 31.75
CA PRO A 4 -10.70 8.18 30.41
C PRO A 4 -10.00 9.23 29.54
N SER A 5 -9.15 8.78 28.62
CA SER A 5 -8.48 9.58 27.56
C SER A 5 -7.04 10.01 27.87
N LYS A 6 -6.11 9.05 27.91
CA LYS A 6 -4.68 9.31 27.68
C LYS A 6 -4.10 8.65 26.41
N ASN A 7 -4.90 7.93 25.63
CA ASN A 7 -4.45 7.28 24.40
C ASN A 7 -5.31 7.68 23.19
N LEU A 8 -5.44 8.98 22.93
CA LEU A 8 -5.92 9.47 21.64
C LEU A 8 -4.70 9.72 20.76
N ILE A 9 -4.51 8.88 19.74
CA ILE A 9 -3.59 9.17 18.64
C ILE A 9 -4.22 10.31 17.85
N VAL A 10 -3.76 11.55 18.08
CA VAL A 10 -4.15 12.70 17.27
C VAL A 10 -3.46 12.54 15.93
N LEU A 11 -4.20 12.10 14.91
CA LEU A 11 -3.80 12.32 13.53
C LEU A 11 -3.76 13.84 13.34
N PRO A 12 -2.68 14.43 12.79
CA PRO A 12 -2.74 15.79 12.30
C PRO A 12 -3.66 15.79 11.07
N SER A 13 -4.96 15.77 11.30
CA SER A 13 -5.93 16.25 10.33
C SER A 13 -5.50 17.68 10.03
N ALA A 14 -5.01 17.90 8.81
CA ALA A 14 -4.65 19.21 8.32
C ALA A 14 -5.69 20.24 8.80
N GLN A 15 -5.24 21.30 9.46
CA GLN A 15 -6.12 22.43 9.74
C GLN A 15 -6.74 22.86 8.41
N PRO A 16 -8.07 22.99 8.29
CA PRO A 16 -8.65 23.59 7.11
C PRO A 16 -8.44 25.11 7.21
N GLU A 17 -7.20 25.56 7.01
CA GLU A 17 -6.92 26.96 6.69
C GLU A 17 -6.91 27.10 5.17
N VAL A 18 -8.09 27.42 4.63
CA VAL A 18 -8.40 28.51 3.68
C VAL A 18 -9.84 28.28 3.21
N SER A 19 -10.77 29.15 3.62
CA SER A 19 -12.13 29.18 3.06
C SER A 19 -12.12 29.94 1.73
N GLU A 20 -11.48 29.38 0.71
CA GLU A 20 -11.61 29.87 -0.66
C GLU A 20 -12.95 29.38 -1.21
N SER A 21 -13.89 30.30 -1.44
CA SER A 21 -15.16 30.00 -2.10
C SER A 21 -14.93 29.92 -3.61
N TYR A 22 -14.75 28.72 -4.14
CA TYR A 22 -14.67 28.48 -5.57
C TYR A 22 -16.05 28.68 -6.23
N SER A 23 -16.12 29.50 -7.28
CA SER A 23 -17.34 29.63 -8.07
C SER A 23 -17.55 28.37 -8.92
N ALA A 24 -18.79 27.87 -9.02
CA ALA A 24 -19.14 26.80 -9.95
C ALA A 24 -18.89 27.17 -11.43
N THR A 25 -18.70 28.45 -11.73
CA THR A 25 -18.36 28.97 -13.08
C THR A 25 -16.87 29.20 -13.27
N ASP A 26 -16.02 28.74 -12.36
CA ASP A 26 -14.58 28.87 -12.50
C ASP A 26 -14.08 28.07 -13.73
N GLN A 27 -13.51 28.79 -14.69
CA GLN A 27 -13.06 28.21 -15.96
C GLN A 27 -11.85 27.31 -15.78
N GLU A 28 -11.01 27.55 -14.76
CA GLU A 28 -9.84 26.72 -14.48
C GLU A 28 -10.29 25.37 -13.92
N ILE A 29 -11.26 25.39 -12.99
CA ILE A 29 -11.88 24.17 -12.45
C ILE A 29 -12.55 23.37 -13.57
N ALA A 30 -13.36 24.02 -14.42
CA ALA A 30 -14.02 23.36 -15.54
C ALA A 30 -13.01 22.70 -16.50
N ARG A 31 -11.90 23.38 -16.80
CA ARG A 31 -10.83 22.86 -17.64
C ARG A 31 -10.09 21.68 -16.97
N ALA A 32 -9.86 21.74 -15.67
CA ALA A 32 -9.24 20.65 -14.91
C ALA A 32 -10.12 19.39 -14.92
N ILE A 33 -11.44 19.55 -14.73
CA ILE A 33 -12.42 18.46 -14.81
C ILE A 33 -12.41 17.82 -16.19
N ALA A 34 -12.50 18.63 -17.26
CA ALA A 34 -12.50 18.12 -18.63
C ALA A 34 -11.24 17.30 -18.94
N ARG A 35 -10.06 17.77 -18.51
CA ARG A 35 -8.79 17.05 -18.68
C ARG A 35 -8.73 15.76 -17.87
N ALA A 36 -9.26 15.75 -16.65
CA ALA A 36 -9.31 14.56 -15.81
C ALA A 36 -10.24 13.50 -16.42
N GLN A 37 -11.42 13.91 -16.90
CA GLN A 37 -12.38 13.04 -17.59
C GLN A 37 -11.77 12.44 -18.86
N GLU A 38 -11.16 13.27 -19.71
CA GLU A 38 -10.47 12.79 -20.91
C GLU A 38 -9.40 11.76 -20.56
N ASN A 39 -8.56 12.04 -19.55
CA ASN A 39 -7.51 11.13 -19.13
C ASN A 39 -8.05 9.80 -18.58
N LEU A 40 -9.14 9.84 -17.81
CA LEU A 40 -9.76 8.63 -17.27
C LEU A 40 -10.38 7.81 -18.40
N LEU A 41 -11.16 8.42 -19.30
CA LEU A 41 -11.79 7.73 -20.42
C LEU A 41 -10.76 7.13 -21.40
N ARG A 42 -9.61 7.79 -21.62
CA ARG A 42 -8.51 7.23 -22.43
C ARG A 42 -7.90 5.95 -21.85
N GLN A 43 -8.06 5.70 -20.55
CA GLN A 43 -7.55 4.49 -19.89
C GLN A 43 -8.57 3.35 -19.85
N GLN A 44 -9.82 3.60 -20.24
CA GLN A 44 -10.88 2.59 -20.27
C GLN A 44 -10.54 1.50 -21.29
N LYS A 45 -10.78 0.24 -20.92
CA LYS A 45 -10.61 -0.91 -21.81
C LYS A 45 -11.78 -1.03 -22.80
N PRO A 46 -11.62 -1.76 -23.93
CA PRO A 46 -12.66 -1.86 -24.97
C PRO A 46 -14.02 -2.41 -24.49
N ASP A 47 -14.03 -3.18 -23.41
CA ASP A 47 -15.20 -3.75 -22.75
C ASP A 47 -15.77 -2.86 -21.62
N GLY A 48 -15.21 -1.65 -21.45
CA GLY A 48 -15.76 -0.60 -20.59
C GLY A 48 -15.21 -0.56 -19.16
N HIS A 49 -14.33 -1.47 -18.74
CA HIS A 49 -13.76 -1.44 -17.38
C HIS A 49 -12.47 -0.58 -17.30
N TRP A 50 -12.06 -0.26 -16.07
CA TRP A 50 -10.75 0.31 -15.76
C TRP A 50 -9.90 -0.68 -14.98
N CYS A 51 -8.62 -0.74 -15.29
CA CYS A 51 -7.66 -1.58 -14.59
C CYS A 51 -6.49 -0.70 -14.14
N GLY A 52 -6.29 -0.61 -12.83
CA GLY A 52 -5.18 0.09 -12.19
C GLY A 52 -4.39 -0.85 -11.29
N GLU A 53 -3.16 -0.46 -10.96
CA GLU A 53 -2.34 -1.21 -10.02
C GLU A 53 -2.90 -1.07 -8.59
N LEU A 54 -3.21 -2.21 -7.96
CA LEU A 54 -3.56 -2.25 -6.54
C LEU A 54 -2.30 -2.39 -5.71
N ILE A 55 -1.84 -1.28 -5.12
CA ILE A 55 -0.66 -1.26 -4.27
C ILE A 55 -1.08 -1.61 -2.84
N VAL A 56 -0.57 -2.73 -2.33
CA VAL A 56 -0.73 -3.16 -0.93
C VAL A 56 0.63 -3.27 -0.24
N ASP A 57 0.62 -3.69 1.02
CA ASP A 57 1.82 -3.98 1.80
C ASP A 57 2.59 -5.22 1.30
N SER A 58 3.61 -5.64 2.05
CA SER A 58 4.43 -6.80 1.66
C SER A 58 3.79 -8.16 1.96
N THR A 59 2.68 -8.19 2.73
CA THR A 59 2.14 -9.43 3.31
C THR A 59 1.64 -10.40 2.26
N LEU A 60 1.07 -9.92 1.15
CA LEU A 60 0.62 -10.80 0.07
C LEU A 60 1.77 -11.61 -0.54
N CYS A 61 2.94 -10.99 -0.73
CA CYS A 61 4.13 -11.70 -1.20
C CYS A 61 4.64 -12.70 -0.15
N SER A 62 4.62 -12.31 1.12
CA SER A 62 5.04 -13.17 2.23
C SER A 62 4.15 -14.41 2.36
N ASP A 63 2.84 -14.21 2.34
CA ASP A 63 1.84 -15.27 2.42
C ASP A 63 1.90 -16.19 1.19
N TYR A 64 2.18 -15.65 0.01
CA TYR A 64 2.31 -16.45 -1.21
C TYR A 64 3.57 -17.34 -1.22
N ILE A 65 4.71 -16.84 -0.72
CA ILE A 65 5.89 -17.69 -0.49
C ILE A 65 5.51 -18.83 0.46
N LEU A 66 4.90 -18.52 1.60
CA LEU A 66 4.47 -19.55 2.55
C LEU A 66 3.54 -20.58 1.91
N PHE A 67 2.57 -20.13 1.11
CA PHE A 67 1.62 -20.99 0.40
C PHE A 67 2.31 -21.94 -0.59
N MET A 68 3.24 -21.44 -1.42
CA MET A 68 3.98 -22.28 -2.36
C MET A 68 4.78 -23.38 -1.64
N HIS A 69 5.45 -23.02 -0.54
CA HIS A 69 6.19 -23.99 0.28
C HIS A 69 5.27 -25.01 0.96
N TRP A 70 4.11 -24.57 1.45
CA TRP A 70 3.08 -25.45 2.03
C TRP A 70 2.59 -26.48 1.01
N CYS A 71 2.31 -26.06 -0.22
CA CYS A 71 1.90 -26.92 -1.32
C CYS A 71 3.05 -27.78 -1.89
N ARG A 72 4.30 -27.51 -1.51
CA ARG A 72 5.51 -28.10 -2.11
C ARG A 72 5.65 -27.86 -3.62
N GLU A 73 5.08 -26.75 -4.09
CA GLU A 73 5.07 -26.32 -5.49
C GLU A 73 5.75 -24.95 -5.62
N VAL A 74 7.05 -24.91 -5.35
CA VAL A 74 7.80 -23.65 -5.35
C VAL A 74 8.19 -23.23 -6.77
N ASP A 75 7.57 -22.15 -7.26
CA ASP A 75 8.07 -21.43 -8.44
C ASP A 75 9.26 -20.55 -8.04
N ALA A 76 10.46 -20.96 -8.44
CA ALA A 76 11.70 -20.25 -8.11
C ALA A 76 11.79 -18.85 -8.72
N GLN A 77 11.17 -18.57 -9.87
CA GLN A 77 11.18 -17.25 -10.47
C GLN A 77 10.22 -16.32 -9.72
N LEU A 78 9.02 -16.80 -9.39
CA LEU A 78 8.03 -16.05 -8.64
C LEU A 78 8.51 -15.77 -7.21
N GLN A 79 9.08 -16.77 -6.53
CA GLN A 79 9.70 -16.58 -5.20
C GLN A 79 10.78 -15.49 -5.24
N ARG A 80 11.65 -15.47 -6.26
CA ARG A 80 12.67 -14.41 -6.42
C ARG A 80 12.06 -13.02 -6.61
N ARG A 81 10.90 -12.91 -7.26
CA ARG A 81 10.17 -11.62 -7.38
C ARG A 81 9.56 -11.21 -6.04
N CYS A 82 8.95 -12.14 -5.32
CA CYS A 82 8.39 -11.89 -3.98
C CYS A 82 9.47 -11.47 -2.98
N ILE A 83 10.62 -12.17 -2.92
CA ILE A 83 11.76 -11.78 -2.06
C ILE A 83 12.18 -10.33 -2.33
N ARG A 84 12.41 -9.97 -3.59
CA ARG A 84 12.80 -8.60 -3.95
C ARG A 84 11.73 -7.58 -3.54
N HIS A 85 10.46 -7.92 -3.69
CA HIS A 85 9.35 -7.05 -3.28
C HIS A 85 9.31 -6.84 -1.77
N ILE A 86 9.48 -7.90 -0.98
CA ILE A 86 9.51 -7.84 0.49
C ILE A 86 10.70 -6.99 0.94
N LEU A 87 11.91 -7.29 0.47
CA LEU A 87 13.13 -6.56 0.87
C LEU A 87 13.09 -5.07 0.50
N LYS A 88 12.54 -4.71 -0.67
CA LYS A 88 12.40 -3.31 -1.09
C LYS A 88 11.54 -2.48 -0.12
N ARG A 89 10.67 -3.13 0.66
CA ARG A 89 9.74 -2.47 1.60
C ARG A 89 10.16 -2.55 3.06
N GLN A 90 11.32 -3.14 3.35
CA GLN A 90 11.83 -3.17 4.72
C GLN A 90 12.15 -1.75 5.18
N LEU A 91 11.71 -1.42 6.39
CA LEU A 91 11.95 -0.12 7.01
C LEU A 91 13.37 -0.06 7.62
N PRO A 92 13.90 1.15 7.91
CA PRO A 92 15.24 1.30 8.49
C PRO A 92 15.44 0.61 9.85
N ASP A 93 14.37 0.38 10.60
CA ASP A 93 14.38 -0.36 11.88
C ASP A 93 14.35 -1.90 11.68
N GLY A 94 14.30 -2.36 10.42
CA GLY A 94 14.27 -3.77 10.05
C GLY A 94 12.87 -4.39 9.97
N GLY A 95 11.80 -3.66 10.32
CA GLY A 95 10.42 -4.15 10.23
C GLY A 95 9.72 -3.79 8.93
N TRP A 96 8.41 -4.06 8.87
CA TRP A 96 7.54 -3.77 7.72
C TRP A 96 6.23 -3.12 8.18
N ASN A 97 5.72 -2.18 7.40
CA ASN A 97 4.45 -1.51 7.64
C ASN A 97 3.32 -2.05 6.75
N ILE A 98 2.08 -1.68 7.10
CA ILE A 98 0.86 -2.05 6.35
C ILE A 98 0.27 -0.89 5.51
N TYR A 99 0.85 0.31 5.61
CA TYR A 99 0.51 1.47 4.79
C TYR A 99 1.73 2.36 4.56
N HIS A 100 1.69 3.16 3.49
CA HIS A 100 2.81 4.02 3.10
C HIS A 100 3.17 5.04 4.19
N GLY A 101 4.44 5.06 4.61
CA GLY A 101 4.94 5.96 5.65
C GLY A 101 4.56 5.57 7.08
N GLY A 102 3.89 4.43 7.29
CA GLY A 102 3.58 3.92 8.62
C GLY A 102 4.78 3.31 9.35
N PRO A 103 4.69 3.12 10.68
CA PRO A 103 5.71 2.42 11.45
C PRO A 103 5.68 0.91 11.19
N SER A 104 6.73 0.21 11.62
CA SER A 104 6.76 -1.24 11.64
C SER A 104 5.56 -1.81 12.41
N GLU A 105 4.93 -2.81 11.81
CA GLU A 105 3.77 -3.51 12.33
C GLU A 105 4.14 -4.98 12.52
N ILE A 106 3.70 -5.58 13.64
CA ILE A 106 4.18 -6.88 14.10
C ILE A 106 3.74 -8.01 13.17
N ASN A 107 2.49 -8.01 12.69
CA ASN A 107 1.99 -9.04 11.79
C ASN A 107 2.74 -9.03 10.46
N ALA A 108 2.89 -7.85 9.85
CA ALA A 108 3.62 -7.68 8.62
C ALA A 108 5.09 -8.10 8.76
N SER A 109 5.73 -7.70 9.85
CA SER A 109 7.14 -8.00 10.11
C SER A 109 7.40 -9.48 10.33
N VAL A 110 6.56 -10.17 11.10
CA VAL A 110 6.70 -11.62 11.34
C VAL A 110 6.51 -12.40 10.04
N LYS A 111 5.49 -12.06 9.24
CA LYS A 111 5.24 -12.70 7.95
C LYS A 111 6.41 -12.51 6.99
N ALA A 112 6.89 -11.27 6.84
CA ALA A 112 8.02 -10.96 5.96
C ALA A 112 9.29 -11.71 6.38
N TYR A 113 9.66 -11.65 7.66
CA TYR A 113 10.82 -12.37 8.18
C TYR A 113 10.71 -13.88 7.93
N PHE A 114 9.56 -14.48 8.26
CA PHE A 114 9.36 -15.91 8.11
C PHE A 114 9.42 -16.35 6.65
N ALA A 115 8.76 -15.61 5.75
CA ALA A 115 8.80 -15.88 4.31
C ALA A 115 10.22 -15.79 3.73
N LEU A 116 11.00 -14.77 4.12
CA LEU A 116 12.39 -14.62 3.68
C LEU A 116 13.26 -15.79 4.16
N LYS A 117 13.12 -16.18 5.43
CA LYS A 117 13.86 -17.31 6.02
C LYS A 117 13.50 -18.62 5.35
N LEU A 118 12.20 -18.87 5.12
CA LEU A 118 11.70 -20.05 4.43
C LEU A 118 12.22 -20.14 2.99
N ALA A 119 12.36 -18.99 2.32
CA ALA A 119 12.94 -18.88 0.99
C ALA A 119 14.48 -18.99 0.94
N GLY A 120 15.14 -19.22 2.08
CA GLY A 120 16.59 -19.42 2.19
C GLY A 120 17.42 -18.14 2.29
N CYS A 121 16.80 -16.98 2.57
CA CYS A 121 17.55 -15.76 2.86
C CYS A 121 18.20 -15.89 4.25
N SER A 122 19.46 -15.44 4.38
CA SER A 122 20.12 -15.35 5.68
C SER A 122 19.44 -14.30 6.56
N ALA A 123 19.53 -14.49 7.87
CA ALA A 123 19.18 -13.47 8.85
C ALA A 123 20.09 -12.24 8.72
#